data_AF-G1QBP9-F1
#
_entry.id   AF-G1QBP9-F1
#
_cell.length_a   1.000
_cell.length_b   1.000
_cell.length_c   1.000
_cell.angle_alpha   90.00
_cell.angle_beta   90.00
_cell.angle_gamma   90.00
#
_symmetry.space_group_name_H-M   'P 1'
#
loop_
_entity.id
_entity.type
_entity.pdbx_description
1 polymer ?
#
loop_
_entity_poly.entity_id
_entity_poly.type
_entity_poly.pdbx_seq_one_letter_code
_entity_poly.pdbx_strand_id
1 'polypeptide(L)'
;MLSAGRLGAVLRGTRAPSSSTVARRCLRVSASRPAADESERPAEPPHAFDRALLEFLVCPLSKKPLRYEASTNELINDELGIAYPVIDGIPNMIPQAARMMAHQNKKQEDTEQH
;
A
#
# COMPACT_ATOMS: atom_id res chain seq x y z
N MET A 1 46.08 -24.68 -30.77
CA MET A 1 46.26 -26.14 -30.71
C MET A 1 45.01 -26.71 -30.03
N LEU A 2 43.92 -26.86 -30.78
CA LEU A 2 43.51 -28.09 -31.45
C LEU A 2 42.81 -29.06 -30.47
N SER A 3 41.48 -29.01 -30.40
CA SER A 3 40.72 -30.26 -30.35
C SER A 3 39.30 -30.03 -30.87
N ALA A 4 39.13 -30.43 -32.13
CA ALA A 4 37.85 -30.64 -32.75
C ALA A 4 37.30 -31.98 -32.25
N GLY A 5 36.10 -31.96 -31.66
CA GLY A 5 35.35 -33.16 -31.29
C GLY A 5 33.99 -33.14 -31.97
N ARG A 6 33.90 -33.68 -33.19
CA ARG A 6 32.64 -34.04 -33.86
C ARG A 6 32.41 -35.54 -33.69
N LEU A 7 31.41 -35.94 -32.89
CA LEU A 7 30.72 -37.24 -32.92
C LEU A 7 29.36 -37.01 -32.24
N GLY A 8 28.20 -37.46 -32.70
CA GLY A 8 27.78 -38.22 -33.87
C GLY A 8 26.26 -38.14 -33.92
N ALA A 9 25.69 -38.26 -35.12
CA ALA A 9 24.26 -38.36 -35.32
C ALA A 9 23.77 -39.78 -34.98
N VAL A 10 22.63 -39.92 -34.31
CA VAL A 10 21.74 -41.07 -34.54
C VAL A 10 20.29 -40.67 -34.34
N LEU A 11 19.53 -40.82 -35.42
CA LEU A 11 18.10 -40.63 -35.51
C LEU A 11 17.42 -41.88 -34.93
N ARG A 12 16.63 -41.71 -33.86
CA ARG A 12 15.58 -42.66 -33.45
C ARG A 12 14.40 -41.77 -33.06
N GLY A 13 13.22 -41.83 -33.64
CA GLY A 13 12.53 -42.87 -34.39
C GLY A 13 11.06 -42.65 -34.03
N THR A 14 10.37 -41.78 -34.76
CA THR A 14 8.98 -41.44 -34.47
C THR A 14 8.09 -42.60 -34.89
N ARG A 15 7.64 -43.42 -33.92
CA ARG A 15 6.52 -44.34 -34.11
C ARG A 15 5.26 -43.65 -33.61
N ALA A 16 4.45 -43.16 -34.55
CA ALA A 16 3.06 -42.80 -34.29
C ALA A 16 2.17 -43.95 -34.76
N PRO A 17 1.21 -44.41 -33.93
CA PRO A 17 0.04 -45.08 -34.45
C PRO A 17 -1.26 -44.33 -34.12
N SER A 18 -2.03 -44.19 -35.19
CA SER A 18 -3.47 -44.46 -35.30
C SER A 18 -4.47 -43.59 -34.52
N SER A 19 -5.12 -42.73 -35.30
CA SER A 19 -6.57 -42.47 -35.30
C SER A 19 -7.38 -43.10 -34.17
N SER A 20 -7.86 -42.25 -33.27
CA SER A 20 -9.17 -42.43 -32.65
C SER A 20 -9.98 -41.14 -32.82
N THR A 21 -10.68 -41.07 -33.94
CA THR A 21 -11.77 -40.13 -34.16
C THR A 21 -12.87 -40.42 -33.13
N VAL A 22 -12.89 -39.67 -32.04
CA VAL A 22 -14.08 -39.55 -31.20
C VAL A 22 -14.37 -38.07 -31.03
N ALA A 23 -15.32 -37.60 -31.85
CA ALA A 23 -16.01 -36.35 -31.66
C ALA A 23 -16.54 -36.29 -30.24
N ARG A 24 -15.95 -35.43 -29.40
CA ARG A 24 -16.51 -35.07 -28.11
C ARG A 24 -16.56 -33.57 -27.99
N ARG A 25 -17.73 -33.07 -28.41
CA ARG A 25 -18.52 -32.01 -27.80
C ARG A 25 -17.74 -30.73 -27.54
N CYS A 26 -17.97 -29.71 -28.38
CA CYS A 26 -17.58 -28.33 -28.15
C CYS A 26 -17.82 -27.95 -26.67
N LEU A 27 -16.77 -28.04 -25.85
CA LEU A 27 -16.79 -27.48 -24.52
C LEU A 27 -16.77 -25.97 -24.71
N ARG A 28 -17.90 -25.38 -24.32
CA ARG A 28 -18.16 -23.99 -23.97
C ARG A 28 -16.97 -23.07 -24.21
N VAL A 29 -17.24 -22.08 -25.07
CA VAL A 29 -16.48 -20.83 -25.17
C VAL A 29 -16.01 -20.44 -23.76
N SER A 30 -14.70 -20.57 -23.51
CA SER A 30 -14.06 -19.78 -22.49
C SER A 30 -14.16 -18.36 -23.03
N ALA A 31 -15.26 -17.69 -22.68
CA ALA A 31 -15.28 -16.24 -22.69
C ALA A 31 -14.08 -15.84 -21.85
N SER A 32 -13.01 -15.42 -22.53
CA SER A 32 -11.95 -14.63 -21.94
C SER A 32 -12.65 -13.60 -21.07
N ARG A 33 -12.53 -13.72 -19.74
CA ARG A 33 -12.90 -12.61 -18.87
C ARG A 33 -12.06 -11.45 -19.38
N PRO A 34 -12.62 -10.40 -20.01
CA PRO A 34 -11.81 -9.24 -20.28
C PRO A 34 -11.35 -8.77 -18.90
N ALA A 35 -10.03 -8.76 -18.70
CA ALA A 35 -9.40 -7.99 -17.64
C ALA A 35 -9.62 -6.52 -18.02
N ALA A 36 -10.83 -6.03 -17.78
CA ALA A 36 -11.24 -4.67 -18.04
C ALA A 36 -12.15 -4.26 -16.90
N ASP A 37 -11.52 -4.06 -15.74
CA ASP A 37 -11.85 -2.93 -14.89
C ASP A 37 -10.53 -2.41 -14.33
N GLU A 38 -9.63 -1.99 -15.22
CA GLU A 38 -8.82 -0.82 -14.87
C GLU A 38 -9.81 0.33 -14.83
N SER A 39 -10.44 0.50 -13.66
CA SER A 39 -11.12 1.73 -13.31
C SER A 39 -10.04 2.78 -13.14
N GLU A 40 -9.50 3.26 -14.27
CA GLU A 40 -8.76 4.51 -14.39
C GLU A 40 -9.76 5.62 -14.06
N ARG A 41 -10.13 5.72 -12.79
CA ARG A 41 -10.84 6.87 -12.26
C ARG A 41 -9.89 8.06 -12.44
N PRO A 42 -10.37 9.19 -13.00
CA PRO A 42 -9.56 10.40 -13.04
C PRO A 42 -9.00 10.61 -11.64
N ALA A 43 -7.69 10.80 -11.53
CA ALA A 43 -7.05 11.09 -10.26
C ALA A 43 -7.74 12.34 -9.68
N GLU A 44 -8.66 12.12 -8.75
CA GLU A 44 -9.35 13.18 -8.01
C GLU A 44 -8.26 14.08 -7.42
N PRO A 45 -8.39 15.42 -7.53
CA PRO A 45 -7.38 16.31 -6.99
C PRO A 45 -7.16 15.99 -5.51
N PRO A 46 -5.90 15.91 -5.05
CA PRO A 46 -5.60 15.45 -3.69
C PRO A 46 -6.39 16.28 -2.68
N HIS A 47 -7.22 15.60 -1.89
CA HIS A 47 -8.06 16.25 -0.90
C HIS A 47 -7.18 16.86 0.19
N ALA A 48 -7.23 18.19 0.32
CA ALA A 48 -6.54 18.88 1.40
C ALA A 48 -7.27 18.66 2.73
N PHE A 49 -6.53 18.63 3.84
CA PHE A 49 -7.11 18.55 5.18
C PHE A 49 -7.81 19.87 5.55
N ASP A 50 -9.03 19.78 6.09
CA ASP A 50 -9.78 20.93 6.56
C ASP A 50 -9.39 21.30 8.01
N ARG A 51 -8.87 22.52 8.20
CA ARG A 51 -8.44 23.02 9.51
C ARG A 51 -9.60 23.28 10.46
N ALA A 52 -10.83 23.49 9.96
CA ALA A 52 -12.01 23.68 10.81
C ALA A 52 -12.29 22.44 11.66
N LEU A 53 -11.84 21.26 11.22
CA LEU A 53 -11.97 20.01 11.98
C LEU A 53 -11.13 19.98 13.27
N LEU A 54 -10.09 20.81 13.38
CA LEU A 54 -9.22 20.83 14.56
C LEU A 54 -9.98 21.20 15.84
N GLU A 55 -11.09 21.93 15.73
CA GLU A 55 -11.94 22.30 16.87
C GLU A 55 -12.61 21.08 17.52
N PHE A 56 -12.81 20.00 16.74
CA PHE A 56 -13.47 18.77 17.18
C PHE A 56 -12.49 17.61 17.35
N LEU A 57 -11.25 17.75 16.87
CA LEU A 57 -10.27 16.67 16.79
C LEU A 57 -9.28 16.71 17.96
N VAL A 58 -9.08 15.55 18.60
CA VAL A 58 -8.15 15.39 19.73
C VAL A 58 -7.21 14.21 19.51
N CYS A 59 -6.04 14.25 20.16
CA CYS A 59 -5.07 13.16 20.17
C CYS A 59 -5.67 11.88 20.76
N PRO A 60 -5.50 10.69 20.13
CA PRO A 60 -6.06 9.44 20.65
C PRO A 60 -5.41 9.01 21.98
N LEU A 61 -4.18 9.46 22.24
CA LEU A 61 -3.40 9.12 23.44
C LEU A 61 -3.62 10.13 24.57
N SER A 62 -3.38 11.42 24.35
CA SER A 62 -3.45 12.44 25.43
C SER A 62 -4.80 13.12 25.57
N LYS A 63 -5.72 12.94 24.61
CA LYS A 63 -7.02 13.62 24.54
C LYS A 63 -6.93 15.16 24.46
N LYS A 64 -5.77 15.68 24.10
CA LYS A 64 -5.52 17.12 23.91
C LYS A 64 -5.74 17.55 22.46
N PRO A 65 -5.96 18.86 22.21
CA PRO A 65 -6.03 19.38 20.84
C PRO A 65 -4.75 19.12 20.06
N LEU A 66 -4.87 19.08 18.74
CA LEU A 66 -3.77 18.88 17.80
C LEU A 66 -3.51 20.15 16.99
N ARG A 67 -2.27 20.33 16.54
CA ARG A 67 -1.86 21.41 15.64
C ARG A 67 -1.60 20.84 14.26
N TYR A 68 -2.24 21.38 13.23
CA TYR A 68 -1.96 20.97 11.85
C TYR A 68 -0.72 21.69 11.30
N GLU A 69 0.20 20.93 10.72
CA GLU A 69 1.38 21.41 10.01
C GLU A 69 1.20 21.22 8.50
N ALA A 70 0.95 22.31 7.77
CA ALA A 70 0.68 22.26 6.34
C ALA A 70 1.92 21.88 5.52
N SER A 71 3.12 22.13 6.05
CA SER A 71 4.39 21.85 5.36
C SER A 71 4.66 20.36 5.23
N THR A 72 4.32 19.57 6.27
CA THR A 72 4.52 18.12 6.31
C THR A 72 3.22 17.33 6.15
N ASN A 73 2.08 18.01 6.15
CA ASN A 73 0.74 17.41 6.15
C ASN A 73 0.54 16.45 7.33
N GLU A 74 0.87 16.91 8.53
CA GLU A 74 0.82 16.13 9.76
C GLU A 74 0.02 16.87 10.85
N LEU A 75 -0.57 16.09 11.77
CA LEU A 75 -1.20 16.58 12.99
C LEU A 75 -0.25 16.36 14.16
N ILE A 76 0.15 17.45 14.78
CA ILE A 76 1.20 17.50 15.79
C ILE A 76 0.57 17.53 17.18
N ASN A 77 1.09 16.66 18.04
CA ASN A 77 0.91 16.76 19.47
C ASN A 77 2.22 17.24 20.10
N ASP A 78 2.24 18.50 20.54
CA ASP A 78 3.46 19.12 21.09
C ASP A 78 3.83 18.56 22.50
N GLU A 79 2.87 18.05 23.28
CA GLU A 79 3.11 17.48 24.61
C GLU A 79 3.87 16.15 24.55
N LEU A 80 3.45 15.25 23.66
CA LEU A 80 4.04 13.93 23.46
C LEU A 80 5.18 13.96 22.42
N GLY A 81 5.32 15.05 21.67
CA GLY A 81 6.29 15.17 20.60
C GLY A 81 6.05 14.15 19.48
N ILE A 82 4.81 13.96 19.05
CA ILE A 82 4.43 13.00 17.99
C ILE A 82 3.63 13.65 16.86
N ALA A 83 3.72 13.08 15.65
CA ALA A 83 2.98 13.47 14.44
C ALA A 83 2.09 12.33 13.97
N TYR A 84 0.83 12.63 13.67
CA TYR A 84 -0.02 11.74 12.88
C TYR A 84 -0.05 12.21 11.43
N PRO A 85 0.26 11.35 10.44
CA PRO A 85 0.22 11.75 9.04
C PRO A 85 -1.21 11.91 8.55
N VAL A 86 -1.42 12.86 7.63
CA VAL A 86 -2.66 13.02 6.87
C VAL A 86 -2.44 12.47 5.46
N ILE A 87 -3.27 11.53 5.04
CA ILE A 87 -3.19 10.86 3.73
C ILE A 87 -4.52 11.11 3.02
N ASP A 88 -4.49 11.72 1.83
CA ASP A 88 -5.69 12.08 1.05
C ASP A 88 -6.72 12.90 1.85
N GLY A 89 -6.22 13.82 2.70
CA GLY A 89 -7.06 14.65 3.58
C GLY A 89 -7.62 13.92 4.79
N ILE A 90 -7.32 12.64 4.97
CA ILE A 90 -7.79 11.80 6.07
C ILE A 90 -6.69 11.63 7.12
N PRO A 91 -6.92 12.05 8.38
CA PRO A 91 -5.99 11.82 9.49
C PRO A 91 -5.81 10.32 9.81
N ASN A 92 -4.57 9.82 9.80
CA ASN A 92 -4.25 8.50 10.30
C ASN A 92 -3.98 8.54 11.82
N MET A 93 -5.04 8.40 12.61
CA MET A 93 -5.01 8.54 14.08
C MET A 93 -4.69 7.21 14.81
N ILE A 94 -3.95 6.31 14.17
CA ILE A 94 -3.51 5.05 14.76
C ILE A 94 -2.23 5.30 15.58
N PRO A 95 -2.15 4.92 16.87
CA PRO A 95 -0.96 5.15 17.70
C PRO A 95 0.35 4.66 17.07
N GLN A 96 0.31 3.54 16.37
CA GLN A 96 1.46 2.94 15.68
C GLN A 96 1.88 3.71 14.41
N ALA A 97 0.98 4.48 13.82
CA ALA A 97 1.29 5.35 12.69
C ALA A 97 1.94 6.68 13.13
N ALA A 98 1.89 6.99 14.43
CA ALA A 98 2.47 8.20 14.97
C ALA A 98 3.99 8.20 14.79
N ARG A 99 4.52 9.27 14.22
CA ARG A 99 5.96 9.49 14.07
C ARG A 99 6.48 10.31 15.24
N MET A 100 7.62 9.91 15.81
CA MET A 100 8.29 10.72 16.82
C MET A 100 8.88 11.97 16.17
N MET A 101 8.60 13.13 16.74
CA MET A 101 9.31 14.36 16.46
C MET A 101 10.52 14.43 17.36
N ALA A 102 11.62 15.00 16.85
CA ALA A 102 12.72 15.39 17.70
C ALA A 102 12.29 16.59 18.56
N HIS A 103 11.48 16.37 19.59
CA HIS A 103 11.14 17.39 20.58
C HIS A 103 11.74 17.02 21.93
N GLN A 104 12.57 17.93 22.44
CA GLN A 104 13.29 17.77 23.70
C GLN A 104 12.27 17.74 24.83
N ASN A 105 12.22 16.61 25.55
CA ASN A 105 11.35 16.34 26.69
C ASN A 105 11.17 17.55 27.62
N LYS A 106 9.98 18.16 27.62
CA LYS A 106 9.53 18.95 28.77
C LYS A 106 8.72 18.01 29.66
N LYS A 107 9.42 17.36 30.57
CA LYS A 107 8.85 16.59 31.69
C LYS A 107 7.85 17.50 32.42
N GLN A 108 6.55 17.35 32.17
CA GLN A 108 5.53 17.90 33.07
C GLN A 108 5.47 16.96 34.26
N GLU A 109 6.32 17.31 35.22
CA GLU A 109 6.22 16.90 36.61
C GLU A 109 4.84 17.36 37.10
N ASP A 110 3.98 16.39 37.36
CA ASP A 110 2.68 16.58 38.02
C ASP A 110 2.98 17.19 39.39
N THR A 111 2.91 18.52 39.50
CA THR A 111 2.98 19.20 40.79
C THR A 111 1.57 19.13 41.38
N GLU A 112 1.40 18.14 42.24
CA GLU A 112 0.37 18.00 43.26
C GLU A 112 -0.02 19.37 43.86
N GLN A 113 -1.30 19.76 43.76
CA GLN A 113 -2.08 20.56 44.72
C GLN A 113 -3.41 21.10 44.14
N HIS A 114 -4.53 20.43 44.41
CA HIS A 114 -5.64 20.92 45.26
C HIS A 114 -6.70 19.85 45.50
#